data_AF-A0A834SWI1-F1
#
_entry.id   AF-A0A834SWI1-F1
#
_cell.length_a   1.000
_cell.length_b   1.000
_cell.length_c   1.000
_cell.angle_alpha   90.00
_cell.angle_beta   90.00
_cell.angle_gamma   90.00
#
_symmetry.space_group_name_H-M   'P 1'
#
loop_
_entity.id
_entity.type
_entity.pdbx_description
1 polymer ?
#
loop_
_entity_poly.entity_id
_entity_poly.type
_entity_poly.pdbx_seq_one_letter_code
_entity_poly.pdbx_strand_id
1 'polypeptide(L)'
;MGRKQPDLTLYTRLILLLVCLLSCALVYAFVSAIIAINTNPSSVSEFQSSGLVGEEEAANTRADQNYGCCRGIHNLELWGNAVKWGSEFKFNNSQDCCNACKSMCTGKDGPCLCDSWVFCGNPETCGSKFGECWLKKQKDILSPEKQEGRDFVGWTSGLIFGKGEGIIGLETEYGTLHVKLFPDCAPHSVAYILELLALRHCAGCQFYRAESRGESWDSQGNHVKNAAFGPPYGLIQGTLEAQGTTFKNIPVEDCPTIRRGSVAWIGSGPSFFISLVNHEEWGNAYTVFGSVFPEDMHIVETIAALPTTPDVWNNVNVTVLDKPVPLFLRRIEKSHGEF
;
A
#
# COMPACT_ATOMS: atom_id res chain seq x y z
N MET A 1 40.72 -20.07 71.01
CA MET A 1 40.93 -19.25 69.79
C MET A 1 40.24 -19.94 68.63
N GLY A 2 39.26 -19.29 68.02
CA GLY A 2 38.59 -19.78 66.80
C GLY A 2 37.75 -18.66 66.21
N ARG A 3 38.34 -17.90 65.28
CA ARG A 3 37.69 -16.80 64.56
C ARG A 3 36.53 -17.35 63.73
N LYS A 4 35.31 -16.82 63.89
CA LYS A 4 34.20 -17.05 62.95
C LYS A 4 34.59 -16.46 61.59
N GLN A 5 34.71 -17.31 60.56
CA GLN A 5 34.81 -16.87 59.17
C GLN A 5 33.46 -16.26 58.75
N PRO A 6 33.44 -15.12 58.03
CA PRO A 6 32.21 -14.54 57.51
C PRO A 6 31.66 -15.42 56.37
N ASP A 7 30.34 -15.58 56.32
CA ASP A 7 29.61 -16.36 55.33
C ASP A 7 29.84 -15.84 53.90
N LEU A 8 30.85 -16.43 53.24
CA LEU A 8 31.29 -16.12 51.88
C LEU A 8 30.14 -16.24 50.86
N THR A 9 29.19 -17.14 51.12
CA THR A 9 28.02 -17.43 50.26
C THR A 9 27.02 -16.28 50.18
N LEU A 10 26.85 -15.53 51.26
CA LEU A 10 25.91 -14.39 51.31
C LEU A 10 26.50 -13.18 50.57
N TYR A 11 27.81 -13.00 50.67
CA TYR A 11 28.56 -11.97 49.95
C TYR A 11 28.56 -12.22 48.44
N THR A 12 28.77 -13.47 48.00
CA THR A 12 28.71 -13.82 46.57
C THR A 12 27.33 -13.59 45.97
N ARG A 13 26.25 -13.90 46.71
CA ARG A 13 24.86 -13.63 46.25
C ARG A 13 24.58 -12.13 46.12
N LEU A 14 25.08 -11.33 47.07
CA LEU A 14 24.91 -9.87 47.04
C LEU A 14 25.67 -9.25 45.86
N ILE A 15 26.88 -9.74 45.57
CA ILE A 15 27.69 -9.31 44.42
C ILE A 15 26.97 -9.66 43.10
N LEU A 16 26.43 -10.87 42.96
CA LEU A 16 25.69 -11.28 41.76
C LEU A 16 24.44 -10.42 41.52
N LEU A 17 23.72 -10.06 42.59
CA LEU A 17 22.56 -9.15 42.51
C LEU A 17 22.97 -7.75 42.06
N LEU A 18 24.05 -7.21 42.62
CA LEU A 18 24.59 -5.89 42.24
C LEU A 18 25.08 -5.87 40.79
N VAL A 19 25.74 -6.94 40.33
CA VAL A 19 26.19 -7.07 38.93
C VAL A 19 24.99 -7.14 37.97
N CYS A 20 23.93 -7.89 38.32
CA CYS A 20 22.70 -7.91 37.53
C CYS A 20 22.06 -6.52 37.44
N LEU A 21 21.89 -5.82 38.58
CA LEU A 21 21.28 -4.49 38.60
C LEU A 21 22.08 -3.47 37.79
N LEU A 22 23.42 -3.50 37.88
CA LEU A 22 24.30 -2.65 37.09
C LEU A 22 24.19 -2.97 35.59
N SER A 23 24.12 -4.24 35.21
CA SER A 23 23.95 -4.64 33.81
C SER A 23 22.61 -4.18 33.24
N CYS A 24 21.51 -4.29 34.00
CA CYS A 24 20.19 -3.82 33.59
C CYS A 24 20.15 -2.30 33.46
N ALA A 25 20.79 -1.56 34.38
CA ALA A 25 20.85 -0.10 34.30
C ALA A 25 21.64 0.38 33.08
N LEU A 26 22.74 -0.29 32.73
CA LEU A 26 23.52 0.02 31.53
C LEU A 26 22.73 -0.25 30.24
N VAL A 27 22.02 -1.37 30.16
CA VAL A 27 21.14 -1.69 29.02
C VAL A 27 20.03 -0.65 28.89
N TYR A 28 19.38 -0.27 29.99
CA TYR A 28 18.33 0.75 29.99
C TYR A 28 18.84 2.11 29.53
N ALA A 29 20.02 2.54 30.01
CA ALA A 29 20.64 3.79 29.57
C ALA A 29 20.99 3.75 28.07
N PHE A 30 21.49 2.62 27.56
CA PHE A 30 21.87 2.46 26.16
C PHE A 30 20.64 2.48 25.23
N VAL A 31 19.57 1.77 25.59
CA VAL A 31 18.30 1.77 24.84
C VAL A 31 17.66 3.15 24.87
N SER A 32 17.68 3.84 26.02
CA SER A 32 17.14 5.20 26.15
C SER A 32 17.92 6.21 25.30
N ALA A 33 19.24 6.08 25.23
CA ALA A 33 20.09 6.92 24.37
C ALA A 33 19.82 6.69 22.88
N ILE A 34 19.62 5.43 22.45
CA ILE A 34 19.25 5.11 21.06
C ILE A 34 17.89 5.72 20.70
N ILE A 35 16.90 5.62 21.58
CA ILE A 35 15.57 6.23 21.37
C ILE A 35 15.70 7.75 21.28
N ALA A 36 16.47 8.39 22.18
CA ALA A 36 16.69 9.83 22.18
C ALA A 36 17.41 10.35 20.91
N ILE A 37 18.34 9.57 20.36
CA ILE A 37 19.02 9.90 19.09
C ILE A 37 18.07 9.75 17.89
N ASN A 38 17.18 8.76 17.91
CA ASN A 38 16.19 8.57 16.85
C ASN A 38 15.01 9.56 16.91
N THR A 39 14.80 10.23 18.04
CA THR A 39 13.84 11.32 18.19
C THR A 39 14.50 12.68 18.00
N ASN A 40 15.09 12.93 16.83
CA ASN A 40 15.34 14.29 16.35
C ASN A 40 14.18 14.67 15.42
N PRO A 41 13.22 15.53 15.84
CA PRO A 41 12.16 16.00 14.96
C PRO A 41 12.72 17.13 14.09
N SER A 42 13.33 16.78 12.96
CA SER A 42 13.70 17.75 11.92
C SER A 42 12.61 17.73 10.84
N SER A 43 11.68 18.66 10.97
CA SER A 43 10.79 19.22 9.93
C SER A 43 9.98 18.24 9.06
N VAL A 44 8.77 17.92 9.52
CA VAL A 44 7.66 17.59 8.61
C VAL A 44 6.85 18.87 8.43
N SER A 45 6.81 19.37 7.19
CA SER A 45 6.24 20.66 6.83
C SER A 45 4.75 20.75 7.11
N GLU A 46 4.36 21.83 7.80
CA GLU A 46 2.98 22.28 8.01
C GLU A 46 2.27 22.52 6.66
N PHE A 47 1.10 21.90 6.48
CA PHE A 47 0.15 22.28 5.44
C PHE A 47 -0.91 23.18 6.08
N GLN A 48 -0.72 24.50 6.01
CA GLN A 48 -1.75 25.48 6.36
C GLN A 48 -2.55 25.85 5.11
N SER A 49 -3.82 25.44 5.11
CA SER A 49 -4.86 25.97 4.23
C SER A 49 -5.35 27.30 4.81
N SER A 50 -4.96 28.41 4.19
CA SER A 50 -5.62 29.72 4.39
C SER A 50 -5.84 30.36 3.03
N GLY A 51 -7.10 30.40 2.59
CA GLY A 51 -7.51 31.19 1.45
C GLY A 51 -7.55 32.68 1.81
N LEU A 52 -7.12 33.53 0.88
CA LEU A 52 -7.68 34.85 0.58
C LEU A 52 -7.11 35.36 -0.75
N VAL A 53 -7.94 36.15 -1.42
CA VAL A 53 -7.92 36.58 -2.83
C VAL A 53 -6.74 37.51 -3.16
N GLY A 54 -6.18 37.35 -4.37
CA GLY A 54 -5.31 38.34 -5.01
C GLY A 54 -4.77 37.84 -6.36
N GLU A 55 -5.29 38.41 -7.45
CA GLU A 55 -4.79 38.24 -8.83
C GLU A 55 -3.40 38.88 -8.99
N GLU A 56 -2.44 38.15 -9.56
CA GLU A 56 -1.70 38.48 -10.81
C GLU A 56 -0.42 37.63 -10.94
N GLU A 57 -0.31 37.05 -12.14
CA GLU A 57 0.85 36.52 -12.86
C GLU A 57 2.19 36.27 -12.12
N ALA A 58 2.43 34.99 -11.83
CA ALA A 58 3.77 34.41 -11.99
C ALA A 58 3.61 32.93 -12.37
N ALA A 59 3.62 32.68 -13.68
CA ALA A 59 3.77 31.34 -14.25
C ALA A 59 5.12 30.76 -13.80
N ASN A 60 5.11 30.03 -12.69
CA ASN A 60 6.25 29.26 -12.23
C ASN A 60 5.88 27.78 -12.27
N THR A 61 6.21 27.16 -13.40
CA THR A 61 6.57 25.75 -13.62
C THR A 61 6.49 24.85 -12.38
N ARG A 62 5.27 24.46 -11.98
CA ARG A 62 5.09 23.21 -11.24
C ARG A 62 5.05 22.11 -12.27
N ALA A 63 6.22 21.50 -12.48
CA ALA A 63 6.33 20.25 -13.19
C ALA A 63 5.28 19.28 -12.62
N ASP A 64 4.33 18.97 -13.47
CA ASP A 64 3.32 17.95 -13.36
C ASP A 64 4.02 16.63 -12.99
N GLN A 65 4.18 16.33 -11.70
CA GLN A 65 4.56 15.00 -11.25
C GLN A 65 3.34 14.10 -11.36
N ASN A 66 2.90 13.91 -12.60
CA ASN A 66 2.02 12.82 -12.95
C ASN A 66 2.87 11.55 -12.77
N TYR A 67 2.65 10.83 -11.68
CA TYR A 67 3.39 9.63 -11.34
C TYR A 67 2.97 8.47 -12.27
N GLY A 68 3.16 8.62 -13.58
CA GLY A 68 2.59 7.70 -14.57
C GLY A 68 2.94 6.24 -14.34
N CYS A 69 2.00 5.37 -14.71
CA CYS A 69 2.10 3.92 -14.58
C CYS A 69 3.27 3.32 -15.38
N CYS A 70 3.46 2.01 -15.22
CA CYS A 70 4.46 1.18 -15.89
C CYS A 70 5.92 1.38 -15.42
N ARG A 71 6.13 1.67 -14.13
CA ARG A 71 7.48 1.84 -13.55
C ARG A 71 8.13 0.52 -13.13
N GLY A 72 7.32 -0.40 -12.59
CA GLY A 72 7.78 -1.65 -11.99
C GLY A 72 8.51 -1.46 -10.66
N ILE A 73 9.00 -2.56 -10.10
CA ILE A 73 9.81 -2.63 -8.88
C ILE A 73 11.25 -2.88 -9.28
N HIS A 74 12.16 -2.03 -8.79
CA HIS A 74 13.60 -2.23 -8.96
C HIS A 74 14.12 -3.41 -8.12
N ASN A 75 15.17 -4.05 -8.61
CA ASN A 75 15.83 -5.18 -7.95
C ASN A 75 14.90 -6.37 -7.68
N LEU A 76 13.99 -6.64 -8.63
CA LEU A 76 13.04 -7.74 -8.56
C LEU A 76 13.19 -8.60 -9.82
N GLU A 77 13.32 -9.92 -9.67
CA GLU A 77 13.26 -10.87 -10.79
C GLU A 77 11.97 -11.69 -10.69
N LEU A 78 11.04 -11.41 -11.61
CA LEU A 78 9.87 -12.26 -11.80
C LEU A 78 10.20 -13.41 -12.76
N TRP A 79 10.00 -14.62 -12.27
CA TRP A 79 10.15 -15.86 -13.03
C TRP A 79 8.87 -16.19 -13.79
N GLY A 80 8.91 -17.17 -14.68
CA GLY A 80 7.76 -17.54 -15.50
C GLY A 80 8.14 -17.85 -16.95
N ASN A 81 7.19 -18.44 -17.66
CA ASN A 81 7.39 -18.88 -19.03
C ASN A 81 7.58 -17.69 -19.96
N ALA A 82 8.61 -17.74 -20.81
CA ALA A 82 8.88 -16.67 -21.75
C ALA A 82 7.82 -16.63 -22.86
N VAL A 83 7.20 -15.46 -23.02
CA VAL A 83 6.29 -15.12 -24.11
C VAL A 83 7.06 -14.38 -25.22
N LYS A 84 8.00 -13.50 -24.82
CA LYS A 84 9.02 -12.91 -25.69
C LYS A 84 10.39 -13.02 -25.02
N TRP A 85 11.38 -13.44 -25.80
CA TRP A 85 12.76 -13.60 -25.36
C TRP A 85 13.49 -12.25 -25.42
N GLY A 86 14.07 -11.81 -24.30
CA GLY A 86 14.70 -10.50 -24.21
C GLY A 86 15.97 -10.34 -25.06
N SER A 87 16.63 -11.44 -25.42
CA SER A 87 17.78 -11.44 -26.33
C SER A 87 17.50 -10.78 -27.68
N GLU A 88 16.25 -10.86 -28.15
CA GLU A 88 15.77 -10.31 -29.43
C GLU A 88 14.75 -9.18 -29.23
N PHE A 89 14.41 -8.86 -27.97
CA PHE A 89 13.36 -7.91 -27.62
C PHE A 89 13.90 -6.91 -26.62
N LYS A 90 14.28 -5.72 -27.11
CA LYS A 90 14.98 -4.70 -26.33
C LYS A 90 14.28 -3.36 -26.36
N PHE A 91 14.37 -2.64 -25.24
CA PHE A 91 13.87 -1.28 -25.07
C PHE A 91 14.91 -0.41 -24.36
N ASN A 92 14.66 0.91 -24.37
CA ASN A 92 15.53 1.88 -23.70
C ASN A 92 15.13 2.12 -22.24
N ASN A 93 13.91 1.75 -21.83
CA ASN A 93 13.38 1.97 -20.50
C ASN A 93 12.36 0.88 -20.12
N SER A 94 12.07 0.79 -18.81
CA SER A 94 11.11 -0.19 -18.27
C SER A 94 9.67 0.09 -18.69
N GLN A 95 9.32 1.36 -18.91
CA GLN A 95 7.97 1.76 -19.28
C GLN A 95 7.56 1.18 -20.64
N ASP A 96 8.45 1.19 -21.62
CA ASP A 96 8.22 0.59 -22.93
C ASP A 96 8.09 -0.94 -22.83
N CYS A 97 8.89 -1.57 -21.97
CA CYS A 97 8.79 -3.01 -21.71
C CYS A 97 7.44 -3.39 -21.07
N CYS A 98 7.00 -2.61 -20.07
CA CYS A 98 5.70 -2.77 -19.44
C CYS A 98 4.56 -2.56 -20.45
N ASN A 99 4.62 -1.48 -21.24
CA ASN A 99 3.63 -1.17 -22.27
C ASN A 99 3.56 -2.28 -23.34
N ALA A 100 4.69 -2.89 -23.69
CA ALA A 100 4.70 -4.05 -24.58
C ALA A 100 3.95 -5.24 -23.97
N CYS A 101 4.16 -5.56 -22.68
CA CYS A 101 3.38 -6.59 -21.99
C CYS A 101 1.88 -6.24 -21.99
N LYS A 102 1.54 -5.00 -21.60
CA LYS A 102 0.17 -4.48 -21.54
C LYS A 102 -0.53 -4.53 -22.91
N SER A 103 0.18 -4.29 -24.00
CA SER A 103 -0.36 -4.40 -25.36
C SER A 103 -0.80 -5.82 -25.74
N MET A 104 -0.29 -6.84 -25.04
CA MET A 104 -0.68 -8.24 -25.21
C MET A 104 -1.89 -8.63 -24.34
N CYS A 105 -2.51 -7.65 -23.67
CA CYS A 105 -3.73 -7.77 -22.86
C CYS A 105 -4.88 -7.03 -23.54
N THR A 106 -5.29 -7.49 -24.72
CA THR A 106 -6.31 -6.82 -25.55
C THR A 106 -7.75 -6.99 -25.03
N GLY A 107 -7.96 -7.85 -24.02
CA GLY A 107 -9.26 -8.10 -23.39
C GLY A 107 -10.29 -8.80 -24.28
N LYS A 108 -9.95 -9.12 -25.54
CA LYS A 108 -10.83 -9.78 -26.51
C LYS A 108 -10.71 -11.31 -26.49
N ASP A 109 -9.55 -11.84 -26.10
CA ASP A 109 -9.20 -13.26 -26.26
C ASP A 109 -8.92 -13.99 -24.93
N GLY A 110 -9.58 -13.59 -23.84
CA GLY A 110 -9.39 -14.20 -22.52
C GLY A 110 -8.20 -13.62 -21.73
N PRO A 111 -7.53 -14.43 -20.86
CA PRO A 111 -6.42 -13.99 -20.02
C PRO A 111 -5.29 -13.34 -20.82
N CYS A 112 -4.57 -12.40 -20.19
CA CYS A 112 -3.39 -11.78 -20.79
C CYS A 112 -2.37 -12.82 -21.30
N LEU A 113 -1.85 -12.65 -22.53
CA LEU A 113 -0.74 -13.50 -23.01
C LEU A 113 0.56 -13.21 -22.25
N CYS A 114 0.77 -11.94 -21.86
CA CYS A 114 1.82 -11.50 -20.97
C CYS A 114 1.19 -10.85 -19.73
N ASP A 115 1.49 -11.37 -18.54
CA ASP A 115 1.01 -10.84 -17.25
C ASP A 115 2.15 -10.46 -16.31
N SER A 116 3.39 -10.58 -16.79
CA SER A 116 4.59 -10.15 -16.07
C SER A 116 5.71 -9.82 -17.05
N TRP A 117 6.59 -8.92 -16.65
CA TRP A 117 7.72 -8.49 -17.46
C TRP A 117 8.94 -8.23 -16.58
N VAL A 118 10.13 -8.44 -17.14
CA VAL A 118 11.39 -8.03 -16.52
C VAL A 118 12.25 -7.25 -17.53
N PHE A 119 12.86 -6.16 -17.07
CA PHE A 119 13.66 -5.25 -17.89
C PHE A 119 15.02 -4.97 -17.25
N CYS A 120 16.09 -5.03 -18.06
CA CYS A 120 17.44 -4.74 -17.59
C CYS A 120 17.86 -3.32 -17.96
N GLY A 121 17.65 -2.38 -17.02
CA GLY A 121 17.84 -0.95 -17.27
C GLY A 121 19.17 -0.35 -16.82
N ASN A 122 20.00 -1.08 -16.08
CA ASN A 122 21.26 -0.56 -15.55
C ASN A 122 22.45 -1.19 -16.32
N PRO A 123 23.22 -0.42 -17.10
CA PRO A 123 24.28 -0.98 -17.94
C PRO A 123 25.40 -1.64 -17.13
N GLU A 124 25.70 -1.13 -15.93
CA GLU A 124 26.77 -1.66 -15.06
C GLU A 124 26.43 -3.07 -14.57
N THR A 125 25.16 -3.33 -14.31
CA THR A 125 24.70 -4.57 -13.70
C THR A 125 24.18 -5.57 -14.71
N CYS A 126 23.67 -5.07 -15.83
CA CYS A 126 23.08 -5.86 -16.89
C CYS A 126 24.11 -6.44 -17.87
N GLY A 127 25.26 -5.77 -18.04
CA GLY A 127 26.28 -6.20 -19.00
C GLY A 127 25.68 -6.39 -20.40
N SER A 128 25.85 -7.59 -20.98
CA SER A 128 25.30 -7.92 -22.31
C SER A 128 23.77 -7.92 -22.38
N LYS A 129 23.08 -8.01 -21.23
CA LYS A 129 21.63 -8.00 -21.12
C LYS A 129 21.03 -6.60 -21.04
N PHE A 130 21.85 -5.56 -21.12
CA PHE A 130 21.35 -4.19 -21.10
C PHE A 130 20.29 -3.98 -22.19
N GLY A 131 19.17 -3.37 -21.79
CA GLY A 131 18.00 -3.11 -22.62
C GLY A 131 17.10 -4.32 -22.85
N GLU A 132 17.47 -5.53 -22.43
CA GLU A 132 16.62 -6.71 -22.63
C GLU A 132 15.28 -6.57 -21.88
N CYS A 133 14.19 -6.86 -22.60
CA CYS A 133 12.85 -6.92 -22.09
C CYS A 133 12.30 -8.33 -22.27
N TRP A 134 12.01 -8.99 -21.17
CA TRP A 134 11.47 -10.34 -21.16
C TRP A 134 10.00 -10.27 -20.80
N LEU A 135 9.14 -10.60 -21.76
CA LEU A 135 7.71 -10.73 -21.52
C LEU A 135 7.41 -12.15 -21.08
N LYS A 136 6.66 -12.31 -20.00
CA LYS A 136 6.48 -13.60 -19.31
C LYS A 136 5.02 -13.85 -18.96
N LYS A 137 4.72 -15.13 -18.75
CA LYS A 137 3.45 -15.62 -18.22
C LYS A 137 3.65 -16.30 -16.87
N GLN A 138 2.94 -15.80 -15.86
CA GLN A 138 2.86 -16.38 -14.52
C GLN A 138 1.94 -17.60 -14.53
N LYS A 139 2.27 -18.59 -13.70
CA LYS A 139 1.35 -19.70 -13.42
C LYS A 139 0.15 -19.22 -12.58
N ASP A 140 0.43 -18.34 -11.63
CA ASP A 140 -0.56 -17.71 -10.76
C ASP A 140 -0.18 -16.24 -10.56
N ILE A 141 -0.98 -15.34 -11.13
CA ILE A 141 -0.76 -13.89 -11.06
C ILE A 141 -0.91 -13.30 -9.66
N LEU A 142 -1.65 -13.98 -8.77
CA LEU A 142 -1.82 -13.56 -7.36
C LEU A 142 -0.75 -14.21 -6.45
N SER A 143 0.07 -15.11 -6.99
CA SER A 143 1.26 -15.67 -6.33
C SER A 143 2.43 -15.71 -7.32
N PRO A 144 2.90 -14.53 -7.78
CA PRO A 144 3.92 -14.46 -8.83
C PRO A 144 5.21 -15.14 -8.36
N GLU A 145 5.83 -15.90 -9.25
CA GLU A 145 7.08 -16.59 -8.97
C GLU A 145 8.24 -15.57 -8.94
N LYS A 146 8.96 -15.53 -7.83
CA LYS A 146 10.10 -14.63 -7.61
C LYS A 146 11.37 -15.45 -7.47
N GLN A 147 12.51 -14.96 -7.96
CA GLN A 147 13.79 -15.55 -7.59
C GLN A 147 14.19 -15.11 -6.18
N GLU A 148 14.29 -16.06 -5.25
CA GLU A 148 14.82 -15.81 -3.91
C GLU A 148 16.33 -16.09 -3.85
N GLY A 149 17.07 -15.32 -3.06
CA GLY A 149 18.44 -15.68 -2.66
C GLY A 149 19.60 -15.14 -3.50
N ARG A 150 19.40 -14.09 -4.31
CA ARG A 150 20.51 -13.27 -4.82
C ARG A 150 20.41 -11.85 -4.26
N ASP A 151 21.44 -11.44 -3.52
CA ASP A 151 21.55 -10.11 -2.89
C ASP A 151 21.48 -8.96 -3.90
N PHE A 152 21.63 -9.26 -5.19
CA PHE A 152 21.62 -8.28 -6.24
C PHE A 152 21.03 -8.84 -7.54
N VAL A 153 19.93 -8.23 -7.98
CA VAL A 153 19.21 -8.55 -9.20
C VAL A 153 19.11 -7.25 -10.00
N GLY A 154 19.77 -7.14 -11.15
CA GLY A 154 19.76 -5.91 -11.97
C GLY A 154 18.45 -5.61 -12.70
N TRP A 155 17.40 -6.40 -12.43
CA TRP A 155 16.12 -6.34 -13.14
C TRP A 155 15.13 -5.41 -12.46
N THR A 156 14.41 -4.64 -13.27
CA THR A 156 13.15 -4.00 -12.90
C THR A 156 12.02 -4.86 -13.43
N SER A 157 11.04 -5.19 -12.60
CA SER A 157 9.96 -6.10 -12.97
C SER A 157 8.59 -5.59 -12.58
N GLY A 158 7.55 -6.02 -13.28
CA GLY A 158 6.17 -5.66 -12.94
C GLY A 158 5.16 -6.71 -13.40
N LEU A 159 3.94 -6.59 -12.88
CA LEU A 159 2.80 -7.41 -13.27
C LEU A 159 1.83 -6.61 -14.13
N ILE A 160 1.08 -7.32 -14.96
CA ILE A 160 -0.06 -6.78 -15.70
C ILE A 160 -1.27 -7.68 -15.42
N PHE A 161 -2.37 -7.07 -15.00
CA PHE A 161 -3.64 -7.79 -14.82
C PHE A 161 -4.60 -7.45 -15.94
N GLY A 162 -5.08 -8.48 -16.64
CA GLY A 162 -6.08 -8.35 -17.70
C GLY A 162 -7.49 -8.10 -17.18
N LYS A 163 -8.47 -8.13 -18.09
CA LYS A 163 -9.88 -8.12 -17.73
C LYS A 163 -10.22 -9.37 -16.90
N GLY A 164 -10.90 -9.20 -15.77
CA GLY A 164 -11.26 -10.31 -14.87
C GLY A 164 -10.09 -10.92 -14.10
N GLU A 165 -8.93 -10.27 -14.10
CA GLU A 165 -7.72 -10.71 -13.40
C GLU A 165 -7.33 -9.69 -12.32
N GLY A 166 -6.53 -10.13 -11.33
CA GLY A 166 -6.08 -9.22 -10.29
C GLY A 166 -7.17 -8.78 -9.30
N ILE A 167 -8.22 -9.59 -9.15
CA ILE A 167 -9.35 -9.30 -8.27
C ILE A 167 -9.15 -10.05 -6.95
N ILE A 168 -9.25 -9.32 -5.84
CA ILE A 168 -9.22 -9.87 -4.49
C ILE A 168 -10.53 -9.53 -3.77
N GLY A 169 -10.86 -10.29 -2.72
CA GLY A 169 -11.97 -10.00 -1.83
C GLY A 169 -11.48 -9.39 -0.53
N LEU A 170 -12.10 -8.27 -0.10
CA LEU A 170 -12.07 -7.82 1.29
C LEU A 170 -13.38 -8.28 1.94
N GLU A 171 -13.33 -9.41 2.63
CA GLU A 171 -14.51 -10.02 3.25
C GLU A 171 -14.76 -9.45 4.64
N THR A 172 -16.00 -9.05 4.89
CA THR A 172 -16.50 -8.52 6.16
C THR A 172 -17.80 -9.23 6.56
N GLU A 173 -18.32 -8.97 7.77
CA GLU A 173 -19.65 -9.46 8.17
C GLU A 173 -20.81 -8.87 7.34
N TYR A 174 -20.57 -7.79 6.59
CA TYR A 174 -21.56 -7.11 5.73
C TYR A 174 -21.48 -7.54 4.26
N GLY A 175 -20.54 -8.42 3.90
CA GLY A 175 -20.31 -8.89 2.54
C GLY A 175 -18.85 -8.78 2.11
N THR A 176 -18.59 -9.18 0.87
CA THR A 176 -17.26 -9.17 0.26
C THR A 176 -17.13 -8.05 -0.75
N LEU A 177 -16.17 -7.16 -0.55
CA LEU A 177 -15.81 -6.12 -1.51
C LEU A 177 -14.81 -6.72 -2.51
N HIS A 178 -15.21 -6.88 -3.77
CA HIS A 178 -14.28 -7.22 -4.84
C HIS A 178 -13.47 -5.97 -5.20
N VAL A 179 -12.15 -6.09 -5.11
CA VAL A 179 -11.20 -5.01 -5.42
C VAL A 179 -10.36 -5.44 -6.61
N LYS A 180 -10.41 -4.65 -7.68
CA LYS A 180 -9.47 -4.76 -8.81
C LYS A 180 -8.18 -4.04 -8.46
N LEU A 181 -7.06 -4.74 -8.51
CA LEU A 181 -5.73 -4.19 -8.22
C LEU A 181 -5.07 -3.56 -9.46
N PHE A 182 -4.21 -2.56 -9.26
CA PHE A 182 -3.53 -1.79 -10.31
C PHE A 182 -2.00 -1.99 -10.28
N PRO A 183 -1.47 -3.16 -10.68
CA PRO A 183 -0.04 -3.47 -10.55
C PRO A 183 0.87 -2.64 -11.46
N ASP A 184 0.35 -2.11 -12.56
CA ASP A 184 1.11 -1.25 -13.46
C ASP A 184 1.30 0.15 -12.87
N CYS A 185 0.32 0.66 -12.12
CA CYS A 185 0.33 2.00 -11.55
C CYS A 185 0.86 2.05 -10.11
N ALA A 186 0.57 1.02 -9.31
CA ALA A 186 0.97 0.90 -7.91
C ALA A 186 1.66 -0.46 -7.61
N PRO A 187 2.78 -0.77 -8.28
CA PRO A 187 3.44 -2.08 -8.17
C PRO A 187 3.85 -2.47 -6.75
N HIS A 188 4.40 -1.54 -5.95
CA HIS A 188 4.80 -1.81 -4.56
C HIS A 188 3.59 -2.05 -3.66
N SER A 189 2.54 -1.26 -3.82
CA SER A 189 1.27 -1.45 -3.11
C SER A 189 0.69 -2.83 -3.42
N VAL A 190 0.59 -3.19 -4.71
CA VAL A 190 0.04 -4.48 -5.11
C VAL A 190 0.93 -5.63 -4.63
N ALA A 191 2.25 -5.50 -4.68
CA ALA A 191 3.15 -6.51 -4.14
C ALA A 191 2.90 -6.76 -2.64
N TYR A 192 2.70 -5.71 -1.85
CA TYR A 192 2.34 -5.82 -0.44
C TYR A 192 0.98 -6.52 -0.23
N ILE A 193 -0.04 -6.16 -1.04
CA ILE A 193 -1.34 -6.82 -1.00
C ILE A 193 -1.22 -8.33 -1.31
N LEU A 194 -0.40 -8.72 -2.28
CA LEU A 194 -0.15 -10.13 -2.60
C LEU A 194 0.58 -10.86 -1.47
N GLU A 195 1.49 -10.20 -0.76
CA GLU A 195 2.13 -10.75 0.44
C GLU A 195 1.12 -10.97 1.56
N LEU A 196 0.22 -10.01 1.82
CA LEU A 196 -0.88 -10.17 2.77
C LEU A 196 -1.83 -11.31 2.35
N LEU A 197 -2.12 -11.44 1.05
CA LEU A 197 -2.99 -12.48 0.51
C LEU A 197 -2.41 -13.90 0.66
N ALA A 198 -1.08 -14.02 0.75
CA ALA A 198 -0.41 -15.27 1.06
C ALA A 198 -0.52 -15.66 2.55
N LEU A 199 -0.81 -14.69 3.43
CA LEU A 199 -1.11 -14.96 4.83
C LEU A 199 -2.52 -15.56 4.93
N ARG A 200 -2.66 -16.64 5.72
CA ARG A 200 -3.97 -17.28 5.94
C ARG A 200 -4.96 -16.35 6.66
N HIS A 201 -4.46 -15.39 7.44
CA HIS A 201 -5.25 -14.42 8.18
C HIS A 201 -4.48 -13.10 8.27
N CYS A 202 -5.17 -11.97 8.08
CA CYS A 202 -4.68 -10.66 8.50
C CYS A 202 -5.28 -10.31 9.86
N ALA A 203 -4.73 -10.88 10.93
CA ALA A 203 -5.13 -10.52 12.28
C ALA A 203 -4.81 -9.03 12.50
N GLY A 204 -5.82 -8.19 12.74
CA GLY A 204 -5.65 -6.73 12.89
C GLY A 204 -6.13 -5.90 11.70
N CYS A 205 -6.35 -6.50 10.53
CA CYS A 205 -7.02 -5.82 9.42
C CYS A 205 -8.48 -5.49 9.78
N GLN A 206 -8.85 -4.22 9.70
CA GLN A 206 -10.19 -3.74 10.05
C GLN A 206 -10.47 -2.34 9.49
N PHE A 207 -11.75 -2.02 9.31
CA PHE A 207 -12.23 -0.64 9.19
C PHE A 207 -12.51 -0.07 10.57
N TYR A 208 -12.04 1.15 10.83
CA TYR A 208 -12.18 1.81 12.13
C TYR A 208 -12.80 3.21 12.04
N ARG A 209 -12.86 3.80 10.84
CA ARG A 209 -13.48 5.11 10.59
C ARG A 209 -14.46 5.00 9.43
N ALA A 210 -15.59 5.67 9.58
CA ALA A 210 -16.68 5.61 8.62
C ALA A 210 -17.35 6.98 8.54
N GLU A 211 -17.43 7.53 7.35
CA GLU A 211 -18.06 8.82 7.06
C GLU A 211 -19.01 8.66 5.87
N SER A 212 -20.29 8.94 6.12
CA SER A 212 -21.29 8.97 5.05
C SER A 212 -21.01 10.09 4.05
N ARG A 213 -21.73 10.09 2.92
CA ARG A 213 -21.67 11.17 1.93
C ARG A 213 -22.21 12.51 2.44
N GLY A 214 -22.92 12.52 3.58
CA GLY A 214 -23.63 13.70 4.06
C GLY A 214 -24.56 14.29 2.98
N GLU A 215 -24.68 15.62 2.98
CA GLU A 215 -25.42 16.38 1.96
C GLU A 215 -24.50 16.96 0.87
N SER A 216 -23.20 16.69 0.97
CA SER A 216 -22.17 17.29 0.13
C SER A 216 -21.96 16.57 -1.20
N TRP A 217 -22.38 15.30 -1.31
CA TRP A 217 -22.29 14.52 -2.55
C TRP A 217 -23.60 13.79 -2.87
N ASP A 218 -23.87 13.65 -4.16
CA ASP A 218 -25.03 12.94 -4.68
C ASP A 218 -24.87 11.40 -4.61
N SER A 219 -25.89 10.67 -5.07
CA SER A 219 -25.90 9.19 -5.13
C SER A 219 -24.82 8.57 -6.01
N GLN A 220 -24.29 9.33 -6.97
CA GLN A 220 -23.23 8.90 -7.88
C GLN A 220 -21.84 9.30 -7.35
N GLY A 221 -21.78 9.99 -6.22
CA GLY A 221 -20.54 10.50 -5.64
C GLY A 221 -20.07 11.81 -6.24
N ASN A 222 -20.90 12.55 -6.99
CA ASN A 222 -20.54 13.87 -7.49
C ASN A 222 -20.78 14.94 -6.44
N HIS A 223 -19.87 15.91 -6.35
CA HIS A 223 -20.00 17.01 -5.41
C HIS A 223 -21.19 17.91 -5.74
N VAL A 224 -22.00 18.22 -4.73
CA VAL A 224 -23.15 19.12 -4.85
C VAL A 224 -22.66 20.56 -4.90
N LYS A 225 -23.19 21.35 -5.84
CA LYS A 225 -22.76 22.73 -6.04
C LYS A 225 -22.90 23.55 -4.74
N ASN A 226 -21.82 24.24 -4.36
CA ASN A 226 -21.71 25.08 -3.15
C ASN A 226 -21.77 24.32 -1.81
N ALA A 227 -21.72 22.98 -1.80
CA ALA A 227 -21.55 22.24 -0.57
C ALA A 227 -20.11 22.33 -0.04
N ALA A 228 -19.92 21.98 1.23
CA ALA A 228 -18.59 21.89 1.83
C ALA A 228 -17.94 20.53 1.49
N PHE A 229 -16.64 20.50 1.24
CA PHE A 229 -15.87 19.28 0.99
C PHE A 229 -15.58 18.44 2.24
N GLY A 230 -16.35 18.65 3.30
CA GLY A 230 -16.31 17.88 4.54
C GLY A 230 -15.80 18.65 5.76
N PRO A 231 -15.80 17.99 6.93
CA PRO A 231 -16.40 16.67 7.16
C PRO A 231 -17.95 16.71 7.06
N PRO A 232 -18.60 15.58 6.67
CA PRO A 232 -17.99 14.29 6.37
C PRO A 232 -17.29 14.28 5.00
N TYR A 233 -16.30 13.41 4.84
CA TYR A 233 -15.53 13.23 3.60
C TYR A 233 -16.04 12.06 2.74
N GLY A 234 -17.08 11.32 3.12
CA GLY A 234 -17.60 10.24 2.28
C GLY A 234 -16.60 9.10 2.04
N LEU A 235 -16.10 8.47 3.10
CA LEU A 235 -15.13 7.37 3.02
C LEU A 235 -15.31 6.35 4.15
N ILE A 236 -14.83 5.13 3.92
CA ILE A 236 -14.47 4.21 5.02
C ILE A 236 -12.95 4.07 5.07
N GLN A 237 -12.38 4.12 6.27
CA GLN A 237 -10.95 4.06 6.51
C GLN A 237 -10.62 2.90 7.44
N GLY A 238 -9.55 2.18 7.10
CA GLY A 238 -9.10 0.99 7.79
C GLY A 238 -7.59 0.85 7.81
N THR A 239 -7.12 -0.29 8.29
CA THR A 239 -5.70 -0.67 8.27
C THR A 239 -5.51 -2.02 7.59
N LEU A 240 -4.45 -2.13 6.81
CA LEU A 240 -3.98 -3.36 6.17
C LEU A 240 -2.65 -3.76 6.79
N GLU A 241 -2.64 -4.09 8.07
CA GLU A 241 -1.45 -4.55 8.78
C GLU A 241 -1.77 -5.85 9.52
N ALA A 242 -1.08 -6.93 9.16
CA ALA A 242 -1.23 -8.21 9.83
C ALA A 242 -0.34 -8.24 11.09
N GLN A 243 -0.92 -8.66 12.21
CA GLN A 243 -0.24 -8.77 13.49
C GLN A 243 0.97 -9.71 13.37
N GLY A 244 2.13 -9.25 13.84
CA GLY A 244 3.38 -10.00 13.77
C GLY A 244 4.14 -9.85 12.44
N THR A 245 3.60 -9.07 11.49
CA THR A 245 4.35 -8.65 10.29
C THR A 245 4.77 -7.19 10.44
N THR A 246 6.03 -6.89 10.14
CA THR A 246 6.51 -5.50 10.13
C THR A 246 6.05 -4.83 8.84
N PHE A 247 5.16 -3.85 8.93
CA PHE A 247 4.80 -3.02 7.79
C PHE A 247 6.00 -2.15 7.37
N LYS A 248 6.28 -2.13 6.07
CA LYS A 248 7.27 -1.23 5.47
C LYS A 248 6.53 -0.14 4.70
N ASN A 249 6.90 1.11 4.94
CA ASN A 249 6.33 2.25 4.24
C ASN A 249 6.35 2.03 2.73
N ILE A 250 5.18 2.19 2.10
CA ILE A 250 5.04 2.11 0.66
C ILE A 250 5.51 3.46 0.06
N PRO A 251 6.37 3.43 -0.98
CA PRO A 251 6.75 4.66 -1.68
C PRO A 251 5.52 5.28 -2.35
N VAL A 252 5.56 6.58 -2.63
CA VAL A 252 4.52 7.23 -3.43
C VAL A 252 4.57 6.68 -4.85
N GLU A 253 3.44 6.17 -5.34
CA GLU A 253 3.27 5.62 -6.69
C GLU A 253 2.29 6.49 -7.48
N ASP A 254 1.56 5.94 -8.47
CA ASP A 254 0.58 6.72 -9.21
C ASP A 254 -0.50 7.29 -8.29
N CYS A 255 -0.75 8.60 -8.43
CA CYS A 255 -1.69 9.35 -7.61
C CYS A 255 -2.76 9.99 -8.51
N PRO A 256 -3.67 9.19 -9.10
CA PRO A 256 -4.76 9.74 -9.87
C PRO A 256 -5.78 10.43 -8.95
N THR A 257 -6.64 11.26 -9.53
CA THR A 257 -7.79 11.82 -8.80
C THR A 257 -8.63 10.71 -8.18
N ILE A 258 -8.99 10.88 -6.91
CA ILE A 258 -9.84 9.93 -6.19
C ILE A 258 -11.25 9.94 -6.80
N ARG A 259 -11.73 8.75 -7.15
CA ARG A 259 -13.08 8.51 -7.65
C ARG A 259 -13.83 7.59 -6.68
N ARG A 260 -15.15 7.57 -6.82
CA ARG A 260 -16.01 6.63 -6.08
C ARG A 260 -15.51 5.19 -6.31
N GLY A 261 -15.24 4.48 -5.22
CA GLY A 261 -14.69 3.13 -5.21
C GLY A 261 -13.17 3.05 -5.23
N SER A 262 -12.42 4.15 -5.38
CA SER A 262 -10.96 4.14 -5.27
C SER A 262 -10.51 3.59 -3.92
N VAL A 263 -9.51 2.71 -3.94
CA VAL A 263 -8.82 2.18 -2.76
C VAL A 263 -7.42 2.77 -2.74
N ALA A 264 -7.10 3.53 -1.69
CA ALA A 264 -5.89 4.33 -1.64
C ALA A 264 -5.25 4.35 -0.24
N TRP A 265 -3.93 4.53 -0.20
CA TRP A 265 -3.20 4.68 1.05
C TRP A 265 -3.40 6.04 1.69
N ILE A 266 -3.36 6.09 3.01
CA ILE A 266 -3.17 7.31 3.78
C ILE A 266 -1.68 7.44 4.08
N GLY A 267 -1.04 8.46 3.52
CA GLY A 267 0.42 8.57 3.57
C GLY A 267 1.08 7.35 2.91
N SER A 268 2.05 6.74 3.60
CA SER A 268 2.76 5.55 3.13
C SER A 268 2.15 4.21 3.62
N GLY A 269 0.89 4.23 4.07
CA GLY A 269 0.23 3.09 4.73
C GLY A 269 0.67 2.88 6.19
N PRO A 270 0.20 1.81 6.89
CA PRO A 270 -0.72 0.76 6.41
C PRO A 270 -2.20 1.17 6.45
N SER A 271 -2.49 2.38 6.92
CA SER A 271 -3.85 2.91 6.85
C SER A 271 -4.25 3.21 5.41
N PHE A 272 -5.48 2.86 5.06
CA PHE A 272 -6.03 3.03 3.73
C PHE A 272 -7.49 3.48 3.82
N PHE A 273 -8.05 3.93 2.71
CA PHE A 273 -9.47 4.23 2.61
C PHE A 273 -10.09 3.69 1.32
N ILE A 274 -11.41 3.51 1.36
CA ILE A 274 -12.27 3.30 0.20
C ILE A 274 -13.19 4.50 0.11
N SER A 275 -13.14 5.22 -1.00
CA SER A 275 -13.96 6.42 -1.17
C SER A 275 -15.38 6.08 -1.63
N LEU A 276 -16.39 6.70 -1.01
CA LEU A 276 -17.78 6.65 -1.45
C LEU A 276 -18.07 7.70 -2.55
N VAL A 277 -17.16 8.64 -2.79
CA VAL A 277 -17.40 9.83 -3.62
C VAL A 277 -16.22 10.18 -4.51
N ASN A 278 -16.39 11.17 -5.38
CA ASN A 278 -15.32 11.74 -6.18
C ASN A 278 -14.73 12.94 -5.42
N HIS A 279 -13.40 12.95 -5.25
CA HIS A 279 -12.66 14.05 -4.63
C HIS A 279 -11.72 14.70 -5.64
N GLU A 280 -12.25 15.63 -6.42
CA GLU A 280 -11.44 16.40 -7.38
C GLU A 280 -10.53 17.40 -6.66
N GLU A 281 -10.96 17.90 -5.51
CA GLU A 281 -10.25 18.84 -4.66
C GLU A 281 -9.00 18.26 -3.99
N TRP A 282 -8.92 16.93 -3.86
CA TRP A 282 -7.72 16.27 -3.34
C TRP A 282 -6.61 16.12 -4.38
N GLY A 283 -6.91 16.36 -5.67
CA GLY A 283 -5.94 16.27 -6.75
C GLY A 283 -5.20 14.93 -6.76
N ASN A 284 -3.87 15.00 -6.76
CA ASN A 284 -2.96 13.85 -6.89
C ASN A 284 -2.27 13.50 -5.56
N ALA A 285 -2.99 13.57 -4.44
CA ALA A 285 -2.41 13.44 -3.10
C ALA A 285 -2.23 11.99 -2.61
N TYR A 286 -2.91 11.01 -3.21
CA TYR A 286 -3.00 9.66 -2.67
C TYR A 286 -2.64 8.60 -3.71
N THR A 287 -1.80 7.64 -3.31
CA THR A 287 -1.51 6.46 -4.14
C THR A 287 -2.73 5.54 -4.20
N VAL A 288 -3.28 5.36 -5.40
CA VAL A 288 -4.43 4.48 -5.66
C VAL A 288 -3.93 3.14 -6.15
N PHE A 289 -4.18 2.09 -5.38
CA PHE A 289 -3.70 0.73 -5.70
C PHE A 289 -4.79 -0.22 -6.16
N GLY A 290 -6.05 0.21 -6.09
CA GLY A 290 -7.16 -0.55 -6.65
C GLY A 290 -8.47 0.21 -6.66
N SER A 291 -9.53 -0.48 -7.07
CA SER A 291 -10.90 0.02 -7.05
C SER A 291 -11.90 -1.08 -6.68
N VAL A 292 -12.86 -0.74 -5.83
CA VAL A 292 -14.03 -1.58 -5.56
C VAL A 292 -14.94 -1.63 -6.79
N PHE A 293 -15.50 -2.81 -7.06
CA PHE A 293 -16.47 -2.99 -8.13
C PHE A 293 -17.77 -2.22 -7.86
N PRO A 294 -18.39 -1.58 -8.87
CA PRO A 294 -19.63 -0.83 -8.70
C PRO A 294 -20.74 -1.62 -8.00
N GLU A 295 -20.84 -2.92 -8.27
CA GLU A 295 -21.82 -3.84 -7.71
C GLU A 295 -21.69 -3.97 -6.18
N ASP A 296 -20.48 -3.86 -5.64
CA ASP A 296 -20.20 -4.03 -4.21
C ASP A 296 -20.22 -2.72 -3.43
N MET A 297 -20.39 -1.57 -4.11
CA MET A 297 -20.38 -0.27 -3.44
C MET A 297 -21.50 -0.10 -2.42
N HIS A 298 -22.59 -0.87 -2.52
CA HIS A 298 -23.65 -0.91 -1.51
C HIS A 298 -23.16 -1.43 -0.15
N ILE A 299 -22.13 -2.30 -0.13
CA ILE A 299 -21.50 -2.80 1.10
C ILE A 299 -20.69 -1.67 1.75
N VAL A 300 -19.95 -0.89 0.95
CA VAL A 300 -19.21 0.30 1.42
C VAL A 300 -20.18 1.30 2.05
N GLU A 301 -21.32 1.56 1.40
CA GLU A 301 -22.39 2.42 1.92
C GLU A 301 -23.01 1.88 3.22
N THR A 302 -23.18 0.55 3.32
CA THR A 302 -23.68 -0.10 4.54
C THR A 302 -22.72 0.10 5.71
N ILE A 303 -21.42 -0.09 5.49
CA ILE A 303 -20.39 0.13 6.52
C ILE A 303 -20.32 1.60 6.92
N ALA A 304 -20.42 2.53 5.95
CA ALA A 304 -20.41 3.97 6.21
C ALA A 304 -21.60 4.48 7.03
N ALA A 305 -22.68 3.71 7.12
CA ALA A 305 -23.89 4.02 7.89
C ALA A 305 -23.93 3.36 9.28
N LEU A 306 -22.89 2.62 9.66
CA LEU A 306 -22.81 2.00 10.99
C LEU A 306 -22.69 3.06 12.09
N PRO A 307 -23.04 2.72 13.35
CA PRO A 307 -22.87 3.62 14.48
C PRO A 307 -21.43 4.12 14.66
N THR A 308 -21.29 5.43 14.85
CA THR A 308 -20.00 6.10 15.03
C THR A 308 -20.04 7.11 16.17
N THR A 309 -18.90 7.31 16.81
CA THR A 309 -18.65 8.38 17.77
C THR A 309 -17.77 9.47 17.14
N PRO A 310 -18.10 10.77 17.31
CA PRO A 310 -17.25 11.87 16.85
C PRO A 310 -15.90 11.89 17.57
N ASP A 311 -14.83 12.23 16.85
CA ASP A 311 -13.47 12.42 17.37
C ASP A 311 -12.75 13.54 16.60
N VAL A 312 -11.57 13.97 17.06
CA VAL A 312 -10.77 15.03 16.42
C VAL A 312 -9.33 14.56 16.23
N TRP A 313 -8.90 14.43 14.97
CA TRP A 313 -7.54 14.03 14.62
C TRP A 313 -6.84 15.18 13.90
N ASN A 314 -5.71 15.65 14.44
CA ASN A 314 -4.94 16.77 13.86
C ASN A 314 -5.82 18.00 13.52
N ASN A 315 -6.74 18.37 14.43
CA ASN A 315 -7.72 19.45 14.26
C ASN A 315 -8.78 19.24 13.16
N VAL A 316 -8.96 18.00 12.68
CA VAL A 316 -10.01 17.62 11.75
C VAL A 316 -11.04 16.78 12.50
N ASN A 317 -12.32 17.17 12.42
CA ASN A 317 -13.40 16.35 12.98
C ASN A 317 -13.58 15.10 12.12
N VAL A 318 -13.67 13.95 12.77
CA VAL A 318 -13.86 12.63 12.15
C VAL A 318 -14.94 11.85 12.88
N THR A 319 -15.45 10.78 12.27
CA THR A 319 -16.37 9.83 12.90
C THR A 319 -15.78 8.43 12.94
N VAL A 320 -15.55 7.92 14.15
CA VAL A 320 -14.92 6.63 14.41
C VAL A 320 -16.00 5.59 14.64
N LEU A 321 -15.88 4.40 14.03
CA LEU A 321 -16.81 3.31 14.23
C LEU A 321 -16.83 2.88 15.70
N ASP A 322 -18.03 2.78 16.29
CA ASP A 322 -18.18 2.34 17.69
C ASP A 322 -17.62 0.92 17.89
N LYS A 323 -17.78 0.08 16.86
CA LYS A 323 -17.19 -1.24 16.76
C LYS A 323 -16.43 -1.32 15.42
N PRO A 324 -15.09 -1.48 15.44
CA PRO A 324 -14.35 -1.74 14.21
C PRO A 324 -14.89 -2.96 13.47
N VAL A 325 -14.88 -2.89 12.13
CA VAL A 325 -15.34 -3.99 11.26
C VAL A 325 -14.12 -4.79 10.82
N PRO A 326 -13.93 -6.03 11.29
CA PRO A 326 -12.85 -6.89 10.85
C PRO A 326 -12.95 -7.15 9.35
N LEU A 327 -11.81 -7.19 8.66
CA LEU A 327 -11.76 -7.54 7.24
C LEU A 327 -10.72 -8.64 6.98
N PHE A 328 -11.05 -9.54 6.06
CA PHE A 328 -10.19 -10.65 5.64
C PHE A 328 -9.87 -10.53 4.17
N LEU A 329 -8.58 -10.53 3.83
CA LEU A 329 -8.14 -10.59 2.44
C LEU A 329 -8.26 -12.02 1.95
N ARG A 330 -8.95 -12.22 0.82
CA ARG A 330 -9.15 -13.54 0.22
C ARG A 330 -8.99 -13.51 -1.29
N ARG A 331 -8.59 -14.65 -1.82
CA ARG A 331 -8.60 -14.92 -3.26
C ARG A 331 -10.05 -15.15 -3.69
N ILE A 332 -10.43 -14.60 -4.82
CA ILE A 332 -11.72 -14.90 -5.44
C ILE A 332 -11.51 -16.12 -6.34
N GLU A 333 -12.23 -17.20 -6.06
CA GLU A 333 -12.22 -18.36 -6.94
C GLU A 333 -12.84 -17.94 -8.28
N LYS A 334 -12.10 -18.18 -9.38
CA LYS A 334 -12.67 -18.00 -10.71
C LYS A 334 -13.76 -19.06 -10.89
N SER A 335 -15.03 -18.68 -10.75
CA SER A 335 -16.13 -19.51 -11.24
C SER A 335 -15.86 -19.79 -12.71
N HIS A 336 -15.82 -21.07 -13.09
CA HIS A 336 -15.72 -21.45 -14.49
C HIS A 336 -17.03 -21.06 -15.19
N GLY A 337 -17.10 -19.83 -15.69
CA GLY A 337 -18.25 -19.31 -16.42
C GLY A 337 -18.55 -17.86 -16.09
N GLU A 338 -18.49 -17.02 -17.13
CA GLU A 338 -19.00 -15.65 -17.26
C GLU A 338 -18.24 -14.51 -16.54
N PHE A 339 -17.34 -13.86 -17.30
CA PHE A 339 -17.02 -12.42 -17.21
C PHE A 339 -16.55 -11.84 -18.57
#